data_AF-A0A7Y0AGY3-F1
#
_entry.id   AF-A0A7Y0AGY3-F1
#
_cell.length_a   1.000
_cell.length_b   1.000
_cell.length_c   1.000
_cell.angle_alpha   90.00
_cell.angle_beta   90.00
_cell.angle_gamma   90.00
#
_symmetry.space_group_name_H-M   'P 1'
#
loop_
_entity.id
_entity.type
_entity.pdbx_description
1 polymer ?
#
loop_
_entity_poly.entity_id
_entity_poly.type
_entity_poly.pdbx_seq_one_letter_code
_entity_poly.pdbx_strand_id
1 'polypeptide(L)'
;MYFSTVCGLLVAGLLALAPGPAAAQEVELPHLGELTGNLSHDAVSRSLEHAIEEGMTLPPGYPDDLEHAVLVHLEVSPAGQVENACLVPAEKGINAVVATAVLAAVRQLPVLVPGQQGGQPVRVALALAIRPGVAAGAANRAAEARAAAEADYTEASTLRAGTIRPRPGETLGQLLHRALPASCPDTATRLVRYAWVPNLAGPQLFFDAPGHGAQGEKYEAVLFVLNPLGAGGYDVQALNLGSMGDKTDVISVFFAHTNHDGSKDLLALMQCDLRREFAFNTERFPHYQTTVIHYRGLDSAGRPRYEQQHRADLDELATAAAVRQALAAPPRRVKNAPKRNPRAKAAN
;
A
#
# COMPACT_ATOMS: atom_id res chain seq x y z
N MET A 1 -8.81 58.01 27.79
CA MET A 1 -7.50 58.69 27.87
C MET A 1 -6.76 58.40 26.57
N TYR A 2 -6.26 59.47 25.95
CA TYR A 2 -5.49 59.60 24.69
C TYR A 2 -4.27 58.65 24.63
N PHE A 3 -3.75 58.16 23.50
CA PHE A 3 -3.24 58.80 22.27
C PHE A 3 -3.27 57.75 21.12
N SER A 4 -3.76 57.97 19.90
CA SER A 4 -3.24 58.78 18.78
C SER A 4 -1.76 58.56 18.45
N THR A 5 -1.45 57.87 17.34
CA THR A 5 -0.19 58.08 16.61
C THR A 5 -0.48 58.04 15.12
N VAL A 6 -0.49 59.25 14.58
CA VAL A 6 -0.41 59.61 13.18
C VAL A 6 1.07 59.60 12.79
N CYS A 7 1.42 58.97 11.68
CA CYS A 7 2.66 59.26 10.96
C CYS A 7 2.29 59.49 9.49
N GLY A 8 2.35 60.75 9.07
CA GLY A 8 2.55 61.11 7.67
C GLY A 8 4.00 61.55 7.47
N LEU A 9 4.54 61.32 6.27
CA LEU A 9 5.26 62.37 5.55
C LEU A 9 5.37 62.03 4.06
N LEU A 10 5.03 63.03 3.24
CA LEU A 10 5.37 63.14 1.83
C LEU A 10 6.89 63.17 1.63
N VAL A 11 7.36 62.51 0.56
CA VAL A 11 8.50 63.00 -0.23
C VAL A 11 8.15 62.89 -1.71
N ALA A 12 8.13 64.04 -2.37
CA ALA A 12 8.11 64.18 -3.82
C ALA A 12 9.52 63.93 -4.38
N GLY A 13 9.62 63.21 -5.50
CA GLY A 13 10.88 62.95 -6.19
C GLY A 13 10.66 62.72 -7.69
N LEU A 14 11.28 63.60 -8.47
CA LEU A 14 11.30 63.73 -9.93
C LEU A 14 11.37 62.42 -10.75
N LEU A 15 10.49 62.39 -11.76
CA LEU A 15 10.69 61.95 -13.16
C LEU A 15 12.09 61.38 -13.54
N ALA A 16 12.11 60.08 -13.86
CA ALA A 16 12.94 59.53 -14.91
C ALA A 16 12.06 58.64 -15.81
N LEU A 17 11.89 59.03 -17.08
CA LEU A 17 11.24 58.20 -18.10
C LEU A 17 12.09 56.95 -18.33
N ALA A 18 11.61 55.80 -17.88
CA ALA A 18 12.05 54.51 -18.41
C ALA A 18 11.31 54.23 -19.73
N PRO A 19 11.97 53.66 -20.76
CA PRO A 19 11.29 53.23 -21.97
C PRO A 19 10.28 52.13 -21.61
N GLY A 20 9.02 52.34 -22.01
CA GLY A 20 7.93 51.41 -21.73
C GLY A 20 8.19 50.02 -22.32
N PRO A 21 7.66 48.95 -21.71
CA PRO A 21 7.66 47.64 -22.34
C PRO A 21 6.93 47.74 -23.68
N ALA A 22 7.57 47.25 -24.74
CA ALA A 22 6.94 47.08 -26.03
C ALA A 22 5.62 46.31 -25.81
N ALA A 23 4.51 46.93 -26.22
CA ALA A 23 3.21 46.31 -26.17
C ALA A 23 3.31 44.94 -26.84
N ALA A 24 3.02 43.88 -26.09
CA ALA A 24 2.67 42.60 -26.67
C ALA A 24 1.42 42.86 -27.52
N GLN A 25 1.61 42.95 -28.83
CA GLN A 25 0.51 42.91 -29.77
C GLN A 25 -0.17 41.56 -29.57
N GLU A 26 -1.44 41.61 -29.18
CA GLU A 26 -2.37 40.52 -29.36
C GLU A 26 -2.58 40.39 -30.88
N VAL A 27 -1.69 39.61 -31.51
CA VAL A 27 -1.76 39.30 -32.94
C VAL A 27 -2.86 38.26 -33.09
N GLU A 28 -3.94 38.67 -33.73
CA GLU A 28 -4.97 37.80 -34.28
C GLU A 28 -4.26 36.74 -35.15
N LEU A 29 -4.29 35.46 -34.71
CA LEU A 29 -3.56 34.34 -35.31
C LEU A 29 -3.87 34.24 -36.82
N PRO A 30 -2.93 34.58 -37.72
CA PRO A 30 -3.05 34.19 -39.11
C PRO A 30 -2.91 32.67 -39.18
N HIS A 31 -3.64 32.05 -40.11
CA HIS A 31 -3.55 30.62 -40.41
C HIS A 31 -2.07 30.17 -40.46
N LEU A 32 -1.70 29.35 -39.47
CA LEU A 32 -0.41 28.67 -39.34
C LEU A 32 -0.23 27.64 -40.48
N GLY A 33 -0.01 28.13 -41.70
CA GLY A 33 0.55 27.38 -42.81
C GLY A 33 2.03 27.72 -42.93
N GLU A 34 2.87 26.69 -42.93
CA GLU A 34 4.33 26.72 -43.11
C GLU A 34 5.17 27.00 -41.85
N LEU A 35 5.16 26.02 -40.92
CA LEU A 35 6.16 25.91 -39.86
C LEU A 35 6.76 24.49 -39.86
N THR A 36 7.96 24.39 -40.45
CA THR A 36 8.95 23.29 -40.37
C THR A 36 8.64 21.96 -41.11
N GLY A 37 9.69 21.25 -41.52
CA GLY A 37 9.62 20.05 -42.36
C GLY A 37 8.70 18.95 -41.81
N ASN A 38 7.62 18.68 -42.56
CA ASN A 38 6.71 17.53 -42.56
C ASN A 38 6.11 16.99 -41.25
N LEU A 39 6.41 17.52 -40.06
CA LEU A 39 5.71 17.16 -38.83
C LEU A 39 4.56 18.14 -38.58
N SER A 40 3.33 17.63 -38.45
CA SER A 40 2.20 18.47 -38.06
C SER A 40 2.44 19.05 -36.66
N HIS A 41 1.87 20.23 -36.38
CA HIS A 41 1.86 20.83 -35.05
C HIS A 41 1.46 19.82 -33.97
N ASP A 42 0.46 18.98 -34.25
CA ASP A 42 0.00 17.91 -33.36
C ASP A 42 1.05 16.83 -33.08
N ALA A 43 1.98 16.56 -34.00
CA ALA A 43 3.05 15.60 -33.78
C ALA A 43 4.11 16.16 -32.81
N VAL A 44 4.44 17.45 -32.94
CA VAL A 44 5.36 18.15 -32.04
C VAL A 44 4.77 18.25 -30.63
N SER A 45 3.52 18.70 -30.51
CA SER A 45 2.84 18.80 -29.22
C SER A 45 2.78 17.44 -28.52
N ARG A 46 2.38 16.38 -29.22
CA ARG A 46 2.36 15.02 -28.64
C ARG A 46 3.74 14.52 -28.20
N SER A 47 4.78 14.83 -28.97
CA SER A 47 6.15 14.44 -28.59
C SER A 47 6.62 15.17 -27.34
N LEU A 48 6.27 16.45 -27.19
CA LEU A 48 6.60 17.24 -25.99
C LEU A 48 5.79 16.82 -24.79
N GLU A 49 4.48 16.58 -24.96
CA GLU A 49 3.60 16.04 -23.93
C GLU A 49 4.18 14.73 -23.39
N HIS A 50 4.55 13.80 -24.28
CA HIS A 50 5.16 12.54 -23.91
C HIS A 50 6.49 12.71 -23.17
N ALA A 51 7.39 13.57 -23.67
CA ALA A 51 8.67 13.81 -23.01
C ALA A 51 8.52 14.42 -21.61
N ILE A 52 7.54 15.31 -21.42
CA ILE A 52 7.21 15.87 -20.10
C ILE A 52 6.65 14.76 -19.21
N GLU A 53 5.69 13.97 -19.69
CA GLU A 53 5.09 12.85 -18.94
C GLU A 53 6.14 11.81 -18.49
N GLU A 54 7.13 11.51 -19.33
CA GLU A 54 8.26 10.63 -18.98
C GLU A 54 9.24 11.26 -17.98
N GLY A 55 9.47 12.58 -18.07
CA GLY A 55 10.35 13.32 -17.16
C GLY A 55 9.71 13.62 -15.80
N MET A 56 8.41 13.41 -15.64
CA MET A 56 7.71 13.66 -14.39
C MET A 56 8.05 12.62 -13.32
N THR A 57 8.44 13.09 -12.14
CA THR A 57 8.60 12.24 -10.95
C THR A 57 7.52 12.63 -9.93
N LEU A 58 6.60 11.70 -9.64
CA LEU A 58 5.58 11.86 -8.61
C LEU A 58 5.96 11.05 -7.36
N PRO A 59 5.64 11.53 -6.14
CA PRO A 59 5.86 10.74 -4.92
C PRO A 59 5.17 9.37 -4.97
N PRO A 60 5.72 8.35 -4.28
CA PRO A 60 5.05 7.06 -4.11
C PRO A 60 3.64 7.22 -3.51
N GLY A 61 2.69 6.39 -3.93
CA GLY A 61 1.31 6.43 -3.46
C GLY A 61 0.46 7.58 -4.01
N TYR A 62 0.97 8.38 -4.95
CA TYR A 62 0.15 9.37 -5.65
C TYR A 62 -0.83 8.65 -6.61
N PRO A 63 -2.14 9.00 -6.62
CA PRO A 63 -3.14 8.31 -7.42
C PRO A 63 -2.80 8.29 -8.92
N ASP A 64 -2.94 7.11 -9.52
CA ASP A 64 -2.71 6.86 -10.96
C ASP A 64 -3.81 7.49 -11.85
N ASP A 65 -4.96 7.81 -11.25
CA ASP A 65 -6.18 8.26 -11.91
C ASP A 65 -6.39 9.77 -11.75
N LEU A 66 -5.36 10.56 -12.02
CA LEU A 66 -5.59 11.99 -12.24
C LEU A 66 -6.40 12.16 -13.52
N GLU A 67 -7.73 12.21 -13.37
CA GLU A 67 -8.69 12.30 -14.46
C GLU A 67 -8.55 13.58 -15.30
N HIS A 68 -7.71 14.52 -14.90
CA HIS A 68 -7.63 15.85 -15.49
C HIS A 68 -6.23 16.13 -16.01
N ALA A 69 -6.17 16.44 -17.31
CA ALA A 69 -4.95 16.95 -17.92
C ALA A 69 -4.58 18.29 -17.28
N VAL A 70 -3.30 18.48 -17.00
CA VAL A 70 -2.73 19.76 -16.60
C VAL A 70 -2.32 20.51 -17.85
N LEU A 71 -2.91 21.67 -18.05
CA LEU A 71 -2.54 22.55 -19.15
C LEU A 71 -1.29 23.34 -18.79
N VAL A 72 -0.25 23.21 -19.62
CA VAL A 72 1.01 23.93 -19.50
C VAL A 72 1.12 24.90 -20.65
N HIS A 73 1.39 26.16 -20.34
CA HIS A 73 1.81 27.14 -21.32
C HIS A 73 3.34 27.30 -21.24
N LEU A 74 4.02 27.29 -22.37
CA LEU A 74 5.46 27.55 -22.43
C LEU A 74 5.82 28.27 -23.73
N GLU A 75 6.96 28.96 -23.73
CA GLU A 75 7.51 29.59 -24.92
C GLU A 75 8.83 28.94 -25.31
N VAL A 76 9.04 28.72 -26.60
CA VAL A 76 10.32 28.29 -27.15
C VAL A 76 10.97 29.49 -27.82
N SER A 77 12.16 29.87 -27.35
CA SER A 77 12.90 31.01 -27.90
C SER A 77 13.48 30.70 -29.29
N PRO A 78 13.95 31.71 -30.05
CA PRO A 78 14.66 31.48 -31.31
C PRO A 78 15.93 30.62 -31.19
N ALA A 79 16.47 30.48 -29.97
CA ALA A 79 17.59 29.60 -29.67
C ALA A 79 17.17 28.16 -29.29
N GLY A 80 15.86 27.87 -29.29
CA GLY A 80 15.32 26.56 -28.92
C GLY A 80 15.15 26.34 -27.42
N GLN A 81 15.38 27.35 -26.58
CA GLN A 81 15.26 27.23 -25.13
C GLN A 81 13.81 27.39 -24.69
N VAL A 82 13.39 26.58 -23.71
CA VAL A 82 12.08 26.74 -23.08
C VAL A 82 12.14 27.87 -22.06
N GLU A 83 11.23 28.83 -22.20
CA GLU A 83 11.09 30.04 -21.38
C GLU A 83 9.63 30.21 -20.94
N ASN A 84 9.41 31.02 -19.91
CA ASN A 84 8.07 31.44 -19.45
C ASN A 84 7.06 30.30 -19.19
N ALA A 85 7.55 29.11 -18.80
CA ALA A 85 6.71 27.97 -18.50
C ALA A 85 5.83 28.22 -17.27
N CYS A 86 4.52 28.12 -17.44
CA CYS A 86 3.54 28.27 -16.38
C CYS A 86 2.37 27.29 -16.56
N LEU A 87 1.65 27.06 -15.47
CA LEU A 87 0.44 26.23 -15.50
C LEU A 87 -0.76 27.12 -15.73
N VAL A 88 -1.66 26.70 -16.62
CA VAL A 88 -2.94 27.38 -16.82
C VAL A 88 -3.88 26.94 -15.69
N PRO A 89 -4.43 27.87 -14.88
CA PRO A 89 -5.33 27.51 -13.79
C PRO A 89 -6.53 26.70 -14.30
N ALA A 90 -6.73 25.51 -13.75
CA ALA A 90 -7.95 24.73 -13.97
C ALA A 90 -9.05 25.17 -13.00
N GLU A 91 -10.31 25.07 -13.40
CA GLU A 91 -11.47 25.42 -12.55
C GLU A 91 -11.47 24.67 -11.21
N LYS A 92 -10.96 23.43 -11.19
CA LYS A 92 -10.87 22.59 -9.98
C LYS A 92 -9.59 22.78 -9.16
N GLY A 93 -8.72 23.71 -9.55
CA GLY A 93 -7.38 23.84 -8.98
C GLY A 93 -6.44 22.72 -9.41
N ILE A 94 -5.12 22.97 -9.30
CA ILE A 94 -4.09 21.99 -9.63
C ILE A 94 -3.42 21.56 -8.32
N ASN A 95 -3.25 20.25 -8.11
CA ASN A 95 -2.52 19.74 -6.97
C ASN A 95 -1.07 20.26 -7.00
N ALA A 96 -0.60 20.85 -5.89
CA ALA A 96 0.72 21.48 -5.82
C ALA A 96 1.89 20.51 -6.12
N VAL A 97 1.75 19.23 -5.78
CA VAL A 97 2.75 18.19 -6.06
C VAL A 97 2.85 17.95 -7.57
N VAL A 98 1.72 17.78 -8.24
CA VAL A 98 1.65 17.60 -9.70
C VAL A 98 2.18 18.84 -10.41
N ALA A 99 1.73 20.02 -9.98
CA ALA A 99 2.20 21.29 -10.52
C ALA A 99 3.74 21.41 -10.47
N THR A 100 4.32 21.06 -9.33
CA THR A 100 5.77 21.07 -9.12
C THR A 100 6.47 20.06 -10.04
N ALA A 101 5.94 18.83 -10.14
CA ALA A 101 6.50 17.78 -10.98
C ALA A 101 6.45 18.12 -12.47
N VAL A 102 5.33 18.68 -12.96
CA VAL A 102 5.18 19.13 -14.35
C VAL A 102 6.19 20.23 -14.68
N LEU A 103 6.28 21.28 -13.85
CA LEU A 103 7.22 22.37 -14.11
C LEU A 103 8.68 21.92 -13.98
N ALA A 104 8.98 20.96 -13.09
CA ALA A 104 10.30 20.36 -13.01
C ALA A 104 10.66 19.59 -14.30
N ALA A 105 9.73 18.80 -14.84
CA ALA A 105 9.92 18.07 -16.09
C ALA A 105 10.09 19.01 -17.31
N VAL A 106 9.29 20.08 -17.40
CA VAL A 106 9.41 21.10 -18.45
C VAL A 106 10.80 21.75 -18.45
N ARG A 107 11.37 22.02 -17.26
CA ARG A 107 12.72 22.59 -17.11
C ARG A 107 13.84 21.63 -17.52
N GLN A 108 13.56 20.33 -17.62
CA GLN A 108 14.52 19.31 -18.03
C GLN A 108 14.48 19.00 -19.52
N LEU A 109 13.55 19.62 -20.27
CA LEU A 109 13.47 19.42 -21.71
C LEU A 109 14.80 19.83 -22.38
N PRO A 110 15.27 19.06 -23.38
CA PRO A 110 16.44 19.45 -24.15
C PRO A 110 16.17 20.72 -24.97
N VAL A 111 17.23 21.33 -25.48
CA VAL A 111 17.10 22.43 -26.44
C VAL A 111 16.30 21.94 -27.66
N LEU A 112 15.19 22.60 -27.92
CA LEU A 112 14.26 22.26 -28.99
C LEU A 112 14.69 22.89 -30.31
N VAL A 113 14.16 22.37 -31.42
CA VAL A 113 14.31 23.06 -32.71
C VAL A 113 13.38 24.28 -32.69
N PRO A 114 13.87 25.51 -32.90
CA PRO A 114 13.02 26.70 -32.90
C PRO A 114 12.06 26.67 -34.09
N GLY A 115 10.88 27.27 -33.90
CA GLY A 115 9.98 27.53 -35.03
C GLY A 115 10.68 28.41 -36.07
N GLN A 116 10.33 28.26 -37.34
CA GLN A 116 10.87 29.07 -38.43
C GLN A 116 9.77 29.78 -39.21
N GLN A 117 9.95 31.07 -39.48
CA GLN A 117 9.09 31.85 -40.37
C GLN A 117 9.98 32.49 -41.45
N GLY A 118 9.74 32.16 -42.72
CA GLY A 118 10.61 32.62 -43.81
C GLY A 118 12.07 32.19 -43.66
N GLY A 119 12.30 31.01 -43.06
CA GLY A 119 13.64 30.47 -42.78
C GLY A 119 14.38 31.12 -41.60
N GLN A 120 13.76 32.09 -40.92
CA GLN A 120 14.32 32.73 -39.72
C GLN A 120 13.74 32.08 -38.46
N PRO A 121 14.55 31.80 -37.42
CA PRO A 121 14.06 31.28 -36.17
C PRO A 121 13.18 32.32 -35.45
N VAL A 122 11.99 31.90 -35.02
CA VAL A 122 11.01 32.72 -34.32
C VAL A 122 10.62 32.11 -32.99
N ARG A 123 10.15 32.95 -32.07
CA ARG A 123 9.58 32.51 -30.80
C ARG A 123 8.23 31.85 -31.03
N VAL A 124 7.97 30.74 -30.36
CA VAL A 124 6.69 30.01 -30.47
C VAL A 124 6.11 29.79 -29.08
N ALA A 125 4.84 30.14 -28.90
CA ALA A 125 4.07 29.81 -27.71
C ALA A 125 3.34 28.47 -27.91
N LEU A 126 3.38 27.60 -26.92
CA LEU A 126 2.77 26.28 -26.94
C LEU A 126 1.87 26.10 -25.71
N ALA A 127 0.71 25.49 -25.93
CA ALA A 127 -0.17 25.00 -24.88
C ALA A 127 -0.25 23.47 -24.97
N LEU A 128 0.21 22.78 -23.93
CA LEU A 128 0.33 21.32 -23.88
C LEU A 128 -0.62 20.75 -22.82
N ALA A 129 -1.27 19.62 -23.14
CA ALA A 129 -2.17 18.94 -22.22
C ALA A 129 -1.49 17.71 -21.62
N ILE A 130 -0.81 17.89 -20.48
CA ILE A 130 -0.06 16.84 -19.80
C ILE A 130 -1.00 15.96 -19.00
N ARG A 131 -0.95 14.64 -19.15
CA ARG A 131 -1.74 13.69 -18.34
C ARG A 131 -0.84 13.00 -17.32
N PRO A 132 -0.74 13.55 -16.09
CA PRO A 132 0.10 12.96 -15.07
C PRO A 132 -0.54 11.65 -14.62
N GLY A 133 0.05 10.49 -14.89
CA GLY A 133 -0.50 9.24 -14.32
C GLY A 133 -0.10 7.96 -15.03
N VAL A 134 0.11 7.98 -16.34
CA VAL A 134 0.36 6.70 -17.06
C VAL A 134 1.80 6.23 -16.89
N ALA A 135 2.79 7.08 -17.22
CA ALA A 135 4.21 6.74 -17.15
C ALA A 135 4.76 6.79 -15.72
N ALA A 136 4.52 7.90 -15.00
CA ALA A 136 4.93 8.05 -13.60
C ALA A 136 4.29 6.98 -12.69
N GLY A 137 3.01 6.66 -12.92
CA GLY A 137 2.34 5.56 -12.23
C GLY A 137 2.97 4.20 -12.55
N ALA A 138 3.36 3.96 -13.81
CA ALA A 138 4.05 2.71 -14.17
C ALA A 138 5.41 2.56 -13.49
N ALA A 139 6.20 3.62 -13.41
CA ALA A 139 7.48 3.61 -12.70
C ALA A 139 7.29 3.38 -11.19
N ASN A 140 6.31 4.05 -10.57
CA ASN A 140 5.97 3.85 -9.17
C ASN A 140 5.49 2.42 -8.89
N ARG A 141 4.58 1.87 -9.70
CA ARG A 141 4.14 0.47 -9.60
C ARG A 141 5.29 -0.51 -9.78
N ALA A 142 6.22 -0.25 -10.71
CA ALA A 142 7.39 -1.10 -10.91
C ALA A 142 8.33 -1.05 -9.69
N ALA A 143 8.53 0.13 -9.10
CA ALA A 143 9.31 0.29 -7.87
C ALA A 143 8.64 -0.40 -6.67
N GLU A 144 7.33 -0.23 -6.49
CA GLU A 144 6.54 -0.90 -5.46
C GLU A 144 6.55 -2.42 -5.62
N ALA A 145 6.37 -2.92 -6.84
CA ALA A 145 6.45 -4.35 -7.14
C ALA A 145 7.85 -4.92 -6.85
N ARG A 146 8.90 -4.16 -7.15
CA ARG A 146 10.28 -4.54 -6.83
C ARG A 146 10.51 -4.57 -5.32
N ALA A 147 10.02 -3.56 -4.59
CA ALA A 147 10.14 -3.50 -3.13
C ALA A 147 9.36 -4.65 -2.46
N ALA A 148 8.16 -4.97 -2.95
CA ALA A 148 7.38 -6.11 -2.48
C ALA A 148 8.12 -7.44 -2.74
N ALA A 149 8.68 -7.63 -3.94
CA ALA A 149 9.46 -8.84 -4.26
C ALA A 149 10.72 -8.98 -3.38
N GLU A 150 11.39 -7.88 -3.04
CA GLU A 150 12.53 -7.87 -2.12
C GLU A 150 12.11 -8.19 -0.68
N ALA A 151 10.95 -7.68 -0.24
CA ALA A 151 10.37 -8.01 1.05
C ALA A 151 10.03 -9.51 1.15
N ASP A 152 9.34 -10.05 0.15
CA ASP A 152 9.00 -11.47 0.05
C ASP A 152 10.26 -12.35 0.07
N TYR A 153 11.28 -11.97 -0.71
CA TYR A 153 12.57 -12.69 -0.73
C TYR A 153 13.25 -12.70 0.64
N THR A 154 13.28 -11.54 1.31
CA THR A 154 13.90 -11.38 2.63
C THR A 154 13.17 -12.24 3.67
N GLU A 155 11.84 -12.19 3.68
CA GLU A 155 11.01 -12.97 4.59
C GLU A 155 11.16 -14.48 4.35
N ALA A 156 11.09 -14.93 3.09
CA ALA A 156 11.31 -16.33 2.73
C ALA A 156 12.71 -16.81 3.11
N SER A 157 13.73 -15.95 3.02
CA SER A 157 15.08 -16.25 3.51
C SER A 157 15.12 -16.42 5.03
N THR A 158 14.47 -15.51 5.77
CA THR A 158 14.35 -15.59 7.23
C THR A 158 13.64 -16.87 7.68
N LEU A 159 12.51 -17.21 7.05
CA LEU A 159 11.74 -18.41 7.38
C LEU A 159 12.52 -19.69 7.09
N ARG A 160 13.29 -19.74 5.99
CA ARG A 160 14.19 -20.86 5.70
C ARG A 160 15.32 -21.00 6.73
N ALA A 161 15.88 -19.88 7.21
CA ALA A 161 16.86 -19.90 8.28
C ALA A 161 16.24 -20.35 9.63
N GLY A 162 14.94 -20.08 9.82
CA GLY A 162 14.17 -20.41 11.00
C GLY A 162 14.58 -19.66 12.26
N THR A 163 15.54 -18.72 12.17
CA THR A 163 16.00 -17.95 13.32
C THR A 163 16.29 -16.50 12.94
N ILE A 164 16.00 -15.59 13.86
CA ILE A 164 16.32 -14.16 13.73
C ILE A 164 17.09 -13.69 14.95
N ARG A 165 18.00 -12.74 14.76
CA ARG A 165 18.78 -12.13 15.84
C ARG A 165 18.71 -10.60 15.76
N PRO A 166 18.53 -9.92 16.89
CA PRO A 166 18.60 -8.47 16.96
C PRO A 166 20.03 -8.00 16.71
N ARG A 167 20.16 -6.86 16.03
CA ARG A 167 21.40 -6.08 15.98
C ARG A 167 21.57 -5.30 17.30
N PRO A 168 22.80 -4.90 17.67
CA PRO A 168 22.99 -4.05 18.84
C PRO A 168 22.14 -2.79 18.77
N GLY A 169 21.34 -2.54 19.83
CA GLY A 169 20.43 -1.38 19.91
C GLY A 169 19.14 -1.49 19.07
N GLU A 170 18.93 -2.61 18.38
CA GLU A 170 17.72 -2.82 17.58
C GLU A 170 16.51 -3.07 18.47
N THR A 171 15.46 -2.27 18.27
CA THR A 171 14.16 -2.50 18.91
C THR A 171 13.46 -3.70 18.30
N LEU A 172 12.48 -4.27 19.00
CA LEU A 172 11.72 -5.41 18.46
C LEU A 172 11.00 -5.07 17.15
N GLY A 173 10.41 -3.87 17.04
CA GLY A 173 9.74 -3.44 15.80
C GLY A 173 10.70 -3.37 14.62
N GLN A 174 11.92 -2.84 14.83
CA GLN A 174 12.96 -2.81 13.80
C GLN A 174 13.44 -4.22 13.41
N LEU A 175 13.59 -5.11 14.39
CA LEU A 175 13.92 -6.52 14.15
C LEU A 175 12.85 -7.19 13.26
N LEU A 176 11.57 -7.00 13.58
CA LEU A 176 10.46 -7.57 12.82
C LEU A 176 10.39 -6.98 11.40
N HIS A 177 10.44 -5.66 11.25
CA HIS A 177 10.44 -5.01 9.92
C HIS A 177 11.61 -5.45 9.05
N ARG A 178 12.79 -5.68 9.65
CA ARG A 178 13.96 -6.13 8.89
C ARG A 178 13.86 -7.61 8.52
N ALA A 179 13.39 -8.46 9.42
CA ALA A 179 13.45 -9.90 9.24
C ALA A 179 12.21 -10.47 8.53
N LEU A 180 11.05 -9.85 8.71
CA LEU A 180 9.75 -10.25 8.19
C LEU A 180 9.05 -9.03 7.54
N PRO A 181 9.68 -8.35 6.56
CA PRO A 181 9.17 -7.08 6.03
C PRO A 181 7.79 -7.17 5.38
N ALA A 182 7.42 -8.32 4.81
CA ALA A 182 6.12 -8.50 4.16
C ALA A 182 5.01 -8.73 5.19
N SER A 183 5.31 -9.47 6.26
CA SER A 183 4.39 -9.84 7.33
C SER A 183 4.47 -8.96 8.57
N CYS A 184 5.36 -7.97 8.60
CA CYS A 184 5.58 -7.15 9.78
C CYS A 184 4.29 -6.36 10.10
N PRO A 185 3.77 -6.44 11.33
CA PRO A 185 2.58 -5.69 11.67
C PRO A 185 2.88 -4.20 11.68
N ASP A 186 2.08 -3.41 10.96
CA ASP A 186 2.16 -1.93 10.97
C ASP A 186 1.94 -1.34 12.37
N THR A 187 1.33 -2.12 13.27
CA THR A 187 0.95 -1.67 14.61
C THR A 187 1.37 -2.66 15.68
N ALA A 188 1.93 -2.14 16.77
CA ALA A 188 2.32 -2.94 17.93
C ALA A 188 1.14 -3.65 18.62
N THR A 189 -0.10 -3.28 18.29
CA THR A 189 -1.33 -3.81 18.89
C THR A 189 -1.65 -5.24 18.48
N ARG A 190 -1.13 -5.73 17.35
CA ARG A 190 -1.33 -7.12 16.91
C ARG A 190 -0.33 -8.11 17.52
N LEU A 191 0.66 -7.60 18.26
CA LEU A 191 1.70 -8.42 18.88
C LEU A 191 1.28 -8.89 20.27
N VAL A 192 0.98 -10.18 20.40
CA VAL A 192 0.69 -10.84 21.67
C VAL A 192 1.97 -11.39 22.27
N ARG A 193 2.20 -11.13 23.57
CA ARG A 193 3.31 -11.71 24.34
C ARG A 193 2.76 -12.71 25.34
N TYR A 194 3.22 -13.96 25.27
CA TYR A 194 2.75 -14.99 26.20
C TYR A 194 3.80 -16.07 26.43
N ALA A 195 3.99 -16.47 27.69
CA ALA A 195 4.90 -17.55 28.06
C ALA A 195 4.18 -18.91 27.96
N TRP A 196 3.90 -19.36 26.73
CA TRP A 196 3.18 -20.61 26.50
C TRP A 196 4.08 -21.82 26.76
N VAL A 197 5.27 -21.80 26.19
CA VAL A 197 6.32 -22.79 26.42
C VAL A 197 7.12 -22.37 27.65
N PRO A 198 7.36 -23.27 28.62
CA PRO A 198 8.27 -23.01 29.73
C PRO A 198 9.68 -22.79 29.18
N ASN A 199 10.06 -21.53 29.00
CA ASN A 199 11.35 -21.13 28.47
C ASN A 199 11.97 -20.07 29.37
N LEU A 200 13.23 -20.24 29.73
CA LEU A 200 13.98 -19.30 30.57
C LEU A 200 14.34 -18.01 29.81
N ALA A 201 14.31 -18.02 28.47
CA ALA A 201 14.67 -16.88 27.64
C ALA A 201 13.60 -15.79 27.53
N GLY A 202 12.39 -16.02 28.06
CA GLY A 202 11.31 -15.04 28.10
C GLY A 202 10.01 -15.48 27.41
N PRO A 203 9.04 -14.56 27.26
CA PRO A 203 7.77 -14.86 26.61
C PRO A 203 7.93 -14.99 25.09
N GLN A 204 7.11 -15.87 24.50
CA GLN A 204 6.95 -15.95 23.06
C GLN A 204 6.19 -14.74 22.53
N LEU A 205 6.41 -14.45 21.24
CA LEU A 205 5.67 -13.43 20.52
C LEU A 205 4.79 -14.10 19.47
N PHE A 206 3.56 -13.62 19.35
CA PHE A 206 2.58 -14.10 18.38
C PHE A 206 2.00 -12.90 17.65
N PHE A 207 1.93 -12.95 16.33
CA PHE A 207 1.21 -11.97 15.54
C PHE A 207 0.73 -12.63 14.25
N ASP A 208 -0.41 -12.17 13.76
CA ASP A 208 -0.92 -12.58 12.47
C ASP A 208 -0.41 -11.66 11.38
N ALA A 209 -0.30 -12.20 10.17
CA ALA A 209 -0.21 -11.41 8.96
C ALA A 209 -1.29 -11.88 7.98
N PRO A 210 -1.89 -10.96 7.20
CA PRO A 210 -2.67 -11.38 6.04
C PRO A 210 -1.76 -12.22 5.15
N GLY A 211 -2.23 -13.40 4.74
CA GLY A 211 -1.36 -14.35 4.06
C GLY A 211 -0.87 -13.81 2.74
N HIS A 212 0.44 -13.59 2.67
CA HIS A 212 1.23 -13.79 1.48
C HIS A 212 1.59 -15.28 1.46
N GLY A 213 0.64 -16.15 1.14
CA GLY A 213 0.91 -17.58 1.05
C GLY A 213 2.15 -17.83 0.18
N ALA A 214 2.88 -18.93 0.38
CA ALA A 214 4.13 -19.23 -0.35
C ALA A 214 3.97 -19.25 -1.89
N GLN A 215 2.72 -19.22 -2.40
CA GLN A 215 2.37 -19.11 -3.81
C GLN A 215 1.59 -17.83 -4.19
N GLY A 216 1.57 -16.81 -3.33
CA GLY A 216 0.84 -15.57 -3.57
C GLY A 216 -0.69 -15.69 -3.43
N GLU A 217 -1.17 -16.74 -2.77
CA GLU A 217 -2.60 -16.91 -2.49
C GLU A 217 -3.03 -15.92 -1.41
N LYS A 218 -3.71 -14.84 -1.84
CA LYS A 218 -4.18 -13.72 -1.00
C LYS A 218 -5.30 -14.07 0.00
N TYR A 219 -5.56 -15.35 0.22
CA TYR A 219 -6.75 -15.84 0.91
C TYR A 219 -6.45 -16.66 2.16
N GLU A 220 -5.18 -16.95 2.43
CA GLU A 220 -4.78 -17.69 3.63
C GLU A 220 -4.46 -16.72 4.78
N ALA A 221 -4.61 -17.21 6.01
CA ALA A 221 -4.14 -16.52 7.20
C ALA A 221 -2.88 -17.20 7.74
N VAL A 222 -1.86 -16.42 8.12
CA VAL A 222 -0.63 -16.94 8.69
C VAL A 222 -0.43 -16.38 10.10
N LEU A 223 -0.14 -17.26 11.05
CA LEU A 223 0.24 -16.89 12.41
C LEU A 223 1.74 -17.12 12.62
N PHE A 224 2.46 -16.04 12.92
CA PHE A 224 3.88 -16.11 13.26
C PHE A 224 4.04 -16.39 14.76
N VAL A 225 4.93 -17.32 15.08
CA VAL A 225 5.33 -17.67 16.44
C VAL A 225 6.83 -17.48 16.57
N LEU A 226 7.24 -16.55 17.43
CA LEU A 226 8.64 -16.26 17.72
C LEU A 226 8.98 -16.77 19.12
N ASN A 227 9.80 -17.81 19.16
CA ASN A 227 10.29 -18.43 20.39
C ASN A 227 11.62 -17.82 20.81
N PRO A 228 11.72 -17.18 21.99
CA PRO A 228 12.98 -16.57 22.40
C PRO A 228 14.07 -17.63 22.60
N LEU A 229 15.27 -17.30 22.15
CA LEU A 229 16.49 -18.08 22.33
C LEU A 229 17.38 -17.38 23.35
N GLY A 230 18.06 -18.13 24.22
CA GLY A 230 18.80 -17.56 25.37
C GLY A 230 19.84 -16.46 25.05
N ALA A 231 20.40 -16.44 23.84
CA ALA A 231 21.35 -15.41 23.39
C ALA A 231 20.68 -14.17 22.76
N GLY A 232 19.38 -13.95 23.02
CA GLY A 232 18.63 -12.77 22.55
C GLY A 232 18.07 -12.88 21.13
N GLY A 233 18.08 -14.07 20.52
CA GLY A 233 17.43 -14.31 19.22
C GLY A 233 16.03 -14.90 19.36
N TYR A 234 15.40 -15.22 18.23
CA TYR A 234 14.14 -15.96 18.18
C TYR A 234 14.22 -17.10 17.17
N ASP A 235 13.67 -18.26 17.49
CA ASP A 235 13.22 -19.27 16.52
C ASP A 235 11.90 -18.78 15.92
N VAL A 236 11.79 -18.79 14.61
CA VAL A 236 10.64 -18.23 13.88
C VAL A 236 9.91 -19.36 13.17
N GLN A 237 8.61 -19.47 13.44
CA GLN A 237 7.73 -20.42 12.77
C GLN A 237 6.51 -19.70 12.22
N ALA A 238 6.12 -20.04 11.00
CA ALA A 238 4.87 -19.58 10.37
C ALA A 238 3.88 -20.74 10.37
N LEU A 239 2.73 -20.54 11.03
CA LEU A 239 1.65 -21.51 11.08
C LEU A 239 0.58 -21.08 10.07
N ASN A 240 0.42 -21.84 8.99
CA ASN A 240 -0.65 -21.63 8.03
C ASN A 240 -1.98 -22.06 8.65
N LEU A 241 -2.91 -21.13 8.84
CA LEU A 241 -4.22 -21.37 9.44
C LEU A 241 -5.27 -21.81 8.41
N GLY A 242 -4.91 -21.83 7.12
CA GLY A 242 -5.77 -22.14 5.99
C GLY A 242 -6.57 -20.94 5.48
N SER A 243 -7.48 -21.23 4.54
CA SER A 243 -8.46 -20.29 4.01
C SER A 243 -9.88 -20.76 4.28
N MET A 244 -10.78 -19.82 4.55
CA MET A 244 -12.22 -20.06 4.68
C MET A 244 -12.97 -19.89 3.34
N GLY A 245 -12.26 -19.78 2.21
CA GLY A 245 -12.84 -19.69 0.85
C GLY A 245 -13.00 -18.28 0.28
N ASP A 246 -12.78 -17.24 1.07
CA ASP A 246 -12.57 -15.84 0.64
C ASP A 246 -11.44 -15.25 1.51
N LYS A 247 -11.22 -13.94 1.45
CA LYS A 247 -10.23 -13.24 2.26
C LYS A 247 -10.45 -13.57 3.73
N THR A 248 -9.48 -14.27 4.31
CA THR A 248 -9.52 -14.77 5.68
C THR A 248 -8.61 -13.89 6.54
N ASP A 249 -9.19 -13.16 7.47
CA ASP A 249 -8.48 -12.27 8.38
C ASP A 249 -8.44 -12.90 9.79
N VAL A 250 -7.30 -12.83 10.49
CA VAL A 250 -7.23 -13.20 11.90
C VAL A 250 -7.68 -12.00 12.74
N ILE A 251 -8.84 -12.13 13.37
CA ILE A 251 -9.44 -11.05 14.17
C ILE A 251 -9.06 -11.14 15.65
N SER A 252 -8.63 -12.31 16.14
CA SER A 252 -8.14 -12.45 17.50
C SER A 252 -7.20 -13.64 17.68
N VAL A 253 -6.13 -13.43 18.45
CA VAL A 253 -5.22 -14.49 18.91
C VAL A 253 -5.25 -14.50 20.44
N PHE A 254 -5.55 -15.65 21.04
CA PHE A 254 -5.71 -15.74 22.49
C PHE A 254 -5.46 -17.14 23.05
N PHE A 255 -5.27 -17.23 24.37
CA PHE A 255 -5.07 -18.49 25.07
C PHE A 255 -6.32 -18.89 25.88
N ALA A 256 -6.68 -20.18 25.83
CA ALA A 256 -7.80 -20.73 26.60
C ALA A 256 -7.61 -22.22 26.93
N HIS A 257 -8.35 -22.72 27.91
CA HIS A 257 -8.40 -24.15 28.23
C HIS A 257 -9.36 -24.84 27.27
N THR A 258 -8.88 -25.74 26.42
CA THR A 258 -9.73 -26.41 25.42
C THR A 258 -10.21 -27.79 25.89
N ASN A 259 -9.40 -28.46 26.71
CA ASN A 259 -9.62 -29.84 27.16
C ASN A 259 -9.92 -29.96 28.67
N HIS A 260 -10.04 -28.83 29.37
CA HIS A 260 -10.25 -28.76 30.84
C HIS A 260 -9.18 -29.49 31.68
N ASP A 261 -8.00 -29.79 31.11
CA ASP A 261 -6.87 -30.44 31.78
C ASP A 261 -5.95 -29.45 32.49
N GLY A 262 -6.33 -28.17 32.54
CA GLY A 262 -5.54 -27.09 33.11
C GLY A 262 -4.47 -26.53 32.17
N SER A 263 -4.18 -27.20 31.03
CA SER A 263 -3.34 -26.65 29.99
C SER A 263 -4.10 -25.58 29.19
N LYS A 264 -3.37 -24.60 28.67
CA LYS A 264 -3.92 -23.61 27.74
C LYS A 264 -3.36 -23.89 26.37
N ASP A 265 -4.22 -23.82 25.37
CA ASP A 265 -3.84 -23.81 23.97
C ASP A 265 -3.89 -22.40 23.43
N LEU A 266 -3.22 -22.19 22.30
CA LEU A 266 -3.34 -21.00 21.48
C LEU A 266 -4.52 -21.16 20.53
N LEU A 267 -5.35 -20.13 20.41
CA LEU A 267 -6.48 -20.10 19.50
C LEU A 267 -6.35 -18.89 18.59
N ALA A 268 -6.61 -19.13 17.30
CA ALA A 268 -6.76 -18.08 16.30
C ALA A 268 -8.23 -18.05 15.86
N LEU A 269 -8.90 -16.93 16.12
CA LEU A 269 -10.23 -16.64 15.61
C LEU A 269 -10.10 -15.91 14.29
N MET A 270 -10.64 -16.52 13.24
CA MET A 270 -10.60 -16.04 11.88
C MET A 270 -11.99 -15.57 11.45
N GLN A 271 -12.01 -14.59 10.55
CA GLN A 271 -13.22 -14.11 9.88
C GLN A 271 -12.99 -14.12 8.37
N CYS A 272 -14.01 -14.50 7.61
CA CYS A 272 -14.09 -14.17 6.18
C CYS A 272 -15.48 -13.64 5.84
N ASP A 273 -15.60 -12.91 4.74
CA ASP A 273 -16.88 -12.42 4.24
C ASP A 273 -17.33 -13.26 3.05
N LEU A 274 -18.24 -14.23 3.26
CA LEU A 274 -18.75 -15.05 2.15
C LEU A 274 -19.91 -14.37 1.43
N ARG A 275 -20.03 -14.67 0.13
CA ARG A 275 -21.18 -14.29 -0.69
C ARG A 275 -22.27 -15.35 -0.56
N ARG A 276 -23.51 -14.91 -0.39
CA ARG A 276 -24.66 -15.83 -0.21
C ARG A 276 -25.00 -16.57 -1.48
N GLU A 277 -24.82 -15.89 -2.61
CA GLU A 277 -24.98 -16.44 -3.95
C GLU A 277 -23.87 -15.89 -4.85
N PHE A 278 -23.48 -16.63 -5.88
CA PHE A 278 -22.47 -16.20 -6.85
C PHE A 278 -22.92 -15.05 -7.76
N ALA A 279 -24.10 -14.45 -7.54
CA ALA A 279 -24.54 -13.28 -8.27
C ALA A 279 -23.70 -12.05 -7.91
N PHE A 280 -23.45 -11.19 -8.90
CA PHE A 280 -22.50 -10.06 -8.83
C PHE A 280 -22.85 -8.93 -7.83
N ASN A 281 -23.92 -9.07 -7.05
CA ASN A 281 -24.39 -8.02 -6.14
C ASN A 281 -25.03 -8.57 -4.85
N THR A 282 -24.52 -9.69 -4.35
CA THR A 282 -25.07 -10.33 -3.15
C THR A 282 -24.48 -9.76 -1.87
N GLU A 283 -25.34 -9.63 -0.87
CA GLU A 283 -24.98 -9.28 0.50
C GLU A 283 -23.89 -10.23 1.00
N ARG A 284 -22.79 -9.66 1.49
CA ARG A 284 -21.72 -10.39 2.15
C ARG A 284 -22.05 -10.53 3.63
N PHE A 285 -21.80 -11.70 4.19
CA PHE A 285 -22.01 -11.94 5.60
C PHE A 285 -20.75 -12.56 6.21
N PRO A 286 -20.39 -12.15 7.44
CA PRO A 286 -19.19 -12.62 8.09
C PRO A 286 -19.40 -14.06 8.54
N HIS A 287 -18.42 -14.90 8.25
CA HIS A 287 -18.26 -16.23 8.82
C HIS A 287 -17.09 -16.26 9.76
N TYR A 288 -17.21 -17.05 10.82
CA TYR A 288 -16.17 -17.17 11.83
C TYR A 288 -15.75 -18.62 12.01
N GLN A 289 -14.44 -18.84 12.07
CA GLN A 289 -13.84 -20.13 12.34
C GLN A 289 -12.78 -19.97 13.42
N THR A 290 -12.71 -20.94 14.34
CA THR A 290 -11.64 -20.98 15.34
C THR A 290 -10.70 -22.15 15.08
N THR A 291 -9.41 -21.85 14.90
CA THR A 291 -8.34 -22.85 14.85
C THR A 291 -7.68 -22.96 16.22
N VAL A 292 -7.66 -24.18 16.76
CA VAL A 292 -6.96 -24.50 18.00
C VAL A 292 -5.55 -25.00 17.65
N ILE A 293 -4.55 -24.46 18.34
CA ILE A 293 -3.15 -24.78 18.12
C ILE A 293 -2.62 -25.37 19.44
N HIS A 294 -2.29 -26.65 19.40
CA HIS A 294 -1.77 -27.40 20.54
C HIS A 294 -0.25 -27.39 20.56
N TYR A 295 0.35 -27.21 21.74
CA TYR A 295 1.78 -27.41 21.93
C TYR A 295 2.08 -28.90 22.12
N ARG A 296 2.97 -29.47 21.28
CA ARG A 296 3.33 -30.89 21.24
C ARG A 296 4.74 -31.18 21.74
N GLY A 297 5.24 -30.33 22.63
CA GLY A 297 6.58 -30.43 23.18
C GLY A 297 7.65 -29.92 22.21
N LEU A 298 8.89 -30.28 22.49
CA LEU A 298 10.05 -29.94 21.65
C LEU A 298 10.35 -31.07 20.67
N ASP A 299 10.89 -30.72 19.49
CA ASP A 299 11.51 -31.65 18.57
C ASP A 299 12.93 -32.05 19.03
N SER A 300 13.61 -32.88 18.24
CA SER A 300 14.98 -33.33 18.54
C SER A 300 16.02 -32.20 18.51
N ALA A 301 15.71 -31.06 17.88
CA ALA A 301 16.55 -29.88 17.87
C ALA A 301 16.20 -28.88 18.99
N GLY A 302 15.26 -29.24 19.88
CA GLY A 302 14.79 -28.37 20.96
C GLY A 302 13.83 -27.28 20.51
N ARG A 303 13.25 -27.37 19.31
CA ARG A 303 12.29 -26.41 18.79
C ARG A 303 10.86 -26.81 19.15
N PRO A 304 10.00 -25.87 19.58
CA PRO A 304 8.60 -26.16 19.84
C PRO A 304 7.88 -26.70 18.61
N ARG A 305 7.05 -27.72 18.82
CA ARG A 305 6.16 -28.29 17.81
C ARG A 305 4.71 -27.91 18.11
N TYR A 306 3.97 -27.62 17.06
CA TYR A 306 2.56 -27.26 17.13
C TYR A 306 1.71 -28.18 16.27
N GLU A 307 0.51 -28.49 16.73
CA GLU A 307 -0.51 -29.21 15.96
C GLU A 307 -1.76 -28.34 15.86
N GLN A 308 -2.28 -28.19 14.65
CA GLN A 308 -3.48 -27.41 14.40
C GLN A 308 -4.70 -28.32 14.31
N GLN A 309 -5.78 -27.93 14.98
CA GLN A 309 -7.06 -28.62 14.97
C GLN A 309 -8.18 -27.60 14.76
N HIS A 310 -8.95 -27.79 13.69
CA HIS A 310 -10.23 -27.10 13.52
C HIS A 310 -11.30 -27.72 14.43
N ARG A 311 -12.12 -26.86 15.05
CA ARG A 311 -13.24 -27.28 15.89
C ARG A 311 -14.56 -26.67 15.40
N ALA A 312 -15.33 -27.49 14.69
CA ALA A 312 -16.62 -27.09 14.14
C ALA A 312 -17.64 -26.60 15.19
N ASP A 313 -17.50 -27.00 16.45
CA ASP A 313 -18.37 -26.54 17.53
C ASP A 313 -18.03 -25.14 18.06
N LEU A 314 -16.91 -24.56 17.58
CA LEU A 314 -16.50 -23.18 17.84
C LEU A 314 -16.71 -22.25 16.62
N ASP A 315 -17.28 -22.78 15.53
CA ASP A 315 -17.60 -22.00 14.35
C ASP A 315 -18.75 -21.03 14.64
N GLU A 316 -18.81 -19.94 13.87
CA GLU A 316 -19.80 -18.86 13.98
C GLU A 316 -19.79 -18.09 15.30
N LEU A 317 -18.74 -18.24 16.10
CA LEU A 317 -18.53 -17.46 17.32
C LEU A 317 -17.69 -16.20 17.00
N ALA A 318 -18.38 -15.07 16.83
CA ALA A 318 -17.78 -13.82 16.37
C ALA A 318 -16.72 -13.19 17.31
N THR A 319 -16.56 -13.67 18.55
CA THR A 319 -15.64 -13.05 19.52
C THR A 319 -14.89 -14.07 20.35
N ALA A 320 -13.66 -13.72 20.76
CA ALA A 320 -12.86 -14.52 21.68
C ALA A 320 -13.59 -14.78 23.02
N ALA A 321 -14.43 -13.85 23.49
CA ALA A 321 -15.24 -14.03 24.69
C ALA A 321 -16.30 -15.13 24.50
N ALA A 322 -16.99 -15.14 23.36
CA ALA A 322 -17.96 -16.18 23.02
C ALA A 322 -17.29 -17.55 22.88
N VAL A 323 -16.11 -17.61 22.24
CA VAL A 323 -15.32 -18.85 22.16
C VAL A 323 -14.94 -19.36 23.56
N ARG A 324 -14.44 -18.49 24.44
CA ARG A 324 -14.12 -18.88 25.83
C ARG A 324 -15.34 -19.36 26.61
N GLN A 325 -16.49 -18.72 26.41
CA GLN A 325 -17.74 -19.14 27.05
C GLN A 325 -18.20 -20.52 26.56
N ALA A 326 -18.09 -20.78 25.26
CA ALA A 326 -18.40 -22.08 24.67
C ALA A 326 -17.45 -23.17 25.21
N LEU A 327 -16.15 -22.89 25.30
CA LEU A 327 -15.14 -23.79 25.86
C LEU A 327 -15.32 -24.03 27.37
N ALA A 328 -15.89 -23.09 28.12
CA ALA A 328 -16.17 -23.27 29.54
C ALA A 328 -17.40 -24.15 29.81
N ALA A 329 -18.30 -24.30 28.84
CA ALA A 329 -19.46 -25.17 28.98
C ALA A 329 -19.02 -26.64 28.92
N PRO A 330 -19.56 -27.52 29.79
CA PRO A 330 -19.28 -28.94 29.71
C PRO A 330 -19.69 -29.45 28.33
N PRO A 331 -18.91 -30.37 27.70
CA PRO A 331 -19.19 -30.85 26.36
C PRO A 331 -20.64 -31.35 26.33
N ARG A 332 -21.47 -30.70 25.50
CA ARG A 332 -22.85 -31.13 25.31
C ARG A 332 -22.77 -32.57 24.82
N ARG A 333 -23.15 -33.50 25.70
CA ARG A 333 -23.27 -34.91 25.37
C ARG A 333 -24.19 -34.96 24.16
N VAL A 334 -23.64 -35.13 22.97
CA VAL A 334 -24.42 -35.21 21.73
C VAL A 334 -25.34 -36.40 21.97
N LYS A 335 -26.59 -36.12 22.34
CA LYS A 335 -27.61 -37.15 22.55
C LYS A 335 -27.74 -37.80 21.19
N ASN A 336 -27.12 -38.97 21.06
CA ASN A 336 -27.02 -39.82 19.87
C ASN A 336 -27.88 -39.28 18.73
N ALA A 337 -27.23 -38.68 17.72
CA ALA A 337 -27.91 -38.34 16.48
C ALA A 337 -28.75 -39.56 16.08
N PRO A 338 -30.06 -39.39 15.81
CA PRO A 338 -30.97 -40.51 15.59
C PRO A 338 -30.32 -41.45 14.57
N LYS A 339 -30.13 -42.72 14.95
CA LYS A 339 -29.58 -43.77 14.07
C LYS A 339 -30.28 -43.62 12.72
N ARG A 340 -29.54 -43.13 11.73
CA ARG A 340 -30.04 -42.94 10.37
C ARG A 340 -30.48 -44.31 9.88
N ASN A 341 -31.80 -44.56 9.88
CA ASN A 341 -32.38 -45.84 9.51
C ASN A 341 -31.90 -46.17 8.09
N PRO A 342 -31.14 -47.25 7.85
CA PRO A 342 -30.56 -47.54 6.55
C PRO A 342 -31.58 -48.06 5.51
N ARG A 343 -32.88 -47.80 5.70
CA ARG A 343 -33.97 -48.55 5.03
C ARG A 343 -34.79 -47.77 3.99
N ALA A 344 -34.24 -46.70 3.41
CA ALA A 344 -34.87 -46.00 2.29
C ALA A 344 -33.92 -45.96 1.08
N LYS A 345 -33.64 -47.12 0.49
CA LYS A 345 -33.07 -47.26 -0.86
C LYS A 345 -33.76 -48.43 -1.56
N ALA A 346 -35.02 -48.23 -1.92
CA ALA A 346 -35.75 -49.05 -2.89
C ALA A 346 -36.97 -48.25 -3.36
N ALA A 347 -36.79 -47.49 -4.46
CA ALA A 347 -37.83 -47.12 -5.45
C ALA A 347 -37.36 -45.88 -6.24
N ASN A 348 -36.65 -46.14 -7.35
CA ASN A 348 -36.75 -45.52 -8.68
C ASN A 348 -35.44 -45.67 -9.43
#